data_AF-A0A9X3IK33-F1
#
_entry.id   AF-A0A9X3IK33-F1
#
_cell.length_a   1.000
_cell.length_b   1.000
_cell.length_c   1.000
_cell.angle_alpha   90.00
_cell.angle_beta   90.00
_cell.angle_gamma   90.00
#
_symmetry.space_group_name_H-M   'P 1'
#
loop_
_entity.id
_entity.type
_entity.pdbx_description
1 polymer ?
#
loop_
_entity_poly.entity_id
_entity_poly.type
_entity_poly.pdbx_seq_one_letter_code
_entity_poly.pdbx_strand_id
1 'polypeptide(L)'
;MTGSVYFISGIDTGIGKTYTTGYLAKLWNAQGRKTITQKLIQTGNTDTSEDIQQHREIMGMGWFPEDESKLTMPEIFTYPASPHLATQIDGRKIDFQKIESATQQLAQNYEAVLLEGAGGLMVPLTTELLTIDYVANKKLPVILVSSGRLGSINHTILSLEALKSRDLELYALAYNLNDESQDELISKDTAEYLKAYLRKHFPNSIWIDIPVISSSSTV
;
A
#
# COMPACT_ATOMS: atom_id res chain seq x y z
N MET A 1 22.39 -8.07 5.12
CA MET A 1 21.43 -8.46 4.06
C MET A 1 20.48 -7.29 3.89
N THR A 2 20.18 -6.89 2.65
CA THR A 2 19.15 -5.87 2.37
C THR A 2 17.77 -6.50 2.56
N GLY A 3 16.89 -5.84 3.33
CA GLY A 3 15.50 -6.24 3.52
C GLY A 3 14.68 -6.21 2.24
N SER A 4 13.53 -6.87 2.28
CA SER A 4 12.59 -6.92 1.15
C SER A 4 11.71 -5.68 1.14
N VAL A 5 11.42 -5.15 -0.05
CA VAL A 5 10.48 -4.04 -0.22
C VAL A 5 9.23 -4.57 -0.91
N TYR A 6 8.07 -4.36 -0.29
CA TYR A 6 6.76 -4.74 -0.85
C TYR A 6 5.99 -3.48 -1.19
N PHE A 7 5.49 -3.40 -2.41
CA PHE A 7 4.66 -2.26 -2.82
C PHE A 7 3.20 -2.52 -2.46
N ILE A 8 2.60 -1.64 -1.66
CA ILE A 8 1.18 -1.72 -1.32
C ILE A 8 0.39 -0.85 -2.30
N SER A 9 -0.50 -1.47 -3.07
CA SER A 9 -1.45 -0.79 -3.94
C SER A 9 -2.87 -1.23 -3.64
N GLY A 10 -3.85 -0.48 -4.12
CA GLY A 10 -5.27 -0.78 -3.93
C GLY A 10 -5.99 -0.86 -5.27
N ILE A 11 -7.10 -1.58 -5.30
CA ILE A 11 -7.98 -1.61 -6.48
C ILE A 11 -8.72 -0.28 -6.69
N ASP A 12 -8.69 0.60 -5.69
CA ASP A 12 -9.25 1.95 -5.73
C ASP A 12 -8.63 2.88 -4.66
N THR A 13 -8.96 4.16 -4.71
CA THR A 13 -8.78 5.12 -3.61
C THR A 13 -9.76 4.79 -2.48
N GLY A 14 -9.34 4.95 -1.22
CA GLY A 14 -10.20 4.67 -0.05
C GLY A 14 -10.43 3.19 0.28
N ILE A 15 -9.89 2.23 -0.49
CA ILE A 15 -10.11 0.79 -0.25
C ILE A 15 -9.50 0.22 1.05
N GLY A 16 -8.78 1.05 1.83
CA GLY A 16 -8.13 0.64 3.08
C GLY A 16 -6.65 0.27 2.96
N LYS A 17 -5.90 0.90 2.06
CA LYS A 17 -4.43 0.74 1.96
C LYS A 17 -3.73 1.10 3.27
N THR A 18 -3.90 2.32 3.76
CA THR A 18 -3.32 2.83 5.00
C THR A 18 -3.56 1.87 6.17
N TYR A 19 -4.81 1.43 6.30
CA TYR A 19 -5.21 0.47 7.31
C TYR A 19 -4.47 -0.88 7.17
N THR A 20 -4.47 -1.44 5.96
CA THR A 20 -3.80 -2.69 5.63
C THR A 20 -2.29 -2.60 5.88
N THR A 21 -1.64 -1.51 5.46
CA THR A 21 -0.20 -1.28 5.63
C THR A 21 0.18 -1.25 7.10
N GLY A 22 -0.54 -0.48 7.93
CA GLY A 22 -0.33 -0.44 9.38
C GLY A 22 -0.56 -1.80 10.04
N TYR A 23 -1.63 -2.50 9.67
CA TYR A 23 -1.95 -3.82 10.22
C TYR A 23 -0.90 -4.87 9.87
N LEU A 24 -0.46 -4.94 8.60
CA LEU A 24 0.58 -5.87 8.17
C LEU A 24 1.91 -5.59 8.87
N ALA A 25 2.29 -4.32 9.04
CA ALA A 25 3.50 -3.97 9.78
C ALA A 25 3.43 -4.41 11.24
N LYS A 26 2.27 -4.22 11.90
CA LYS A 26 2.02 -4.71 13.26
C LYS A 26 2.15 -6.23 13.33
N LEU A 27 1.47 -6.93 12.42
CA LEU A 27 1.44 -8.39 12.37
C LEU A 27 2.84 -8.97 12.16
N TRP A 28 3.60 -8.46 11.19
CA TRP A 28 4.94 -8.94 10.89
C TRP A 28 5.93 -8.64 12.02
N ASN A 29 5.83 -7.48 12.67
CA ASN A 29 6.62 -7.19 13.87
C ASN A 29 6.28 -8.14 15.03
N ALA A 30 4.99 -8.45 15.25
CA ALA A 30 4.58 -9.44 16.26
C ALA A 30 5.07 -10.87 15.94
N GLN A 31 5.32 -11.17 14.67
CA GLN A 31 5.93 -12.42 14.20
C GLN A 31 7.47 -12.39 14.24
N GLY A 32 8.07 -11.32 14.78
CA GLY A 32 9.53 -11.17 14.92
C GLY A 32 10.24 -10.66 13.66
N ARG A 33 9.51 -10.31 12.59
CA ARG A 33 10.08 -9.73 11.37
C ARG A 33 10.15 -8.21 11.51
N LYS A 34 11.36 -7.65 11.58
CA LYS A 34 11.58 -6.21 11.75
C LYS A 34 11.08 -5.44 10.52
N THR A 35 9.94 -4.77 10.67
CA THR A 35 9.16 -4.16 9.57
C THR A 35 8.92 -2.67 9.80
N ILE A 36 9.11 -1.87 8.75
CA ILE A 36 8.75 -0.45 8.70
C ILE A 36 7.82 -0.15 7.52
N THR A 37 7.06 0.93 7.63
CA THR A 37 6.18 1.44 6.57
C THR A 37 6.76 2.73 5.99
N GLN A 38 6.60 2.92 4.69
CA GLN A 38 6.98 4.11 3.94
C GLN A 38 5.83 4.50 3.02
N LYS A 39 5.53 5.78 2.90
CA LYS A 39 4.59 6.33 1.92
C LYS A 39 5.40 6.83 0.72
N LEU A 40 5.12 6.29 -0.47
CA LEU A 40 5.79 6.68 -1.71
C LEU A 40 5.65 8.19 -1.94
N ILE A 41 4.40 8.66 -1.91
CA ILE A 41 4.02 10.07 -2.06
C ILE A 41 2.79 10.32 -1.20
N GLN A 42 2.85 11.35 -0.37
CA GLN A 42 1.69 11.92 0.32
C GLN A 42 1.17 13.13 -0.44
N THR A 43 -0.16 13.28 -0.49
CA THR A 43 -0.84 14.46 -1.03
C THR A 43 -1.85 14.95 -0.01
N GLY A 44 -2.10 16.25 0.06
CA GLY A 44 -3.04 16.84 1.02
C GLY A 44 -2.43 17.22 2.38
N ASN A 45 -1.10 17.24 2.50
CA ASN A 45 -0.41 17.60 3.75
C ASN A 45 0.76 18.56 3.47
N THR A 46 1.26 19.23 4.50
CA THR A 46 2.35 20.21 4.37
C THR A 46 3.67 19.79 5.01
N ASP A 47 3.63 19.05 6.13
CA ASP A 47 4.83 18.63 6.86
C ASP A 47 4.85 17.13 7.15
N THR A 48 3.74 16.57 7.59
CA THR A 48 3.64 15.16 8.00
C THR A 48 2.62 14.40 7.16
N SER A 49 2.87 13.10 6.96
CA SER A 49 1.93 12.20 6.31
C SER A 49 0.93 11.67 7.32
N GLU A 50 -0.35 11.96 7.10
CA GLU A 50 -1.44 11.38 7.90
C GLU A 50 -1.51 9.85 7.75
N ASP A 51 -1.09 9.31 6.60
CA ASP A 51 -1.02 7.87 6.37
C ASP A 51 0.08 7.23 7.24
N ILE A 52 1.28 7.83 7.29
CA ILE A 52 2.34 7.37 8.20
C ILE A 52 1.90 7.46 9.65
N GLN A 53 1.24 8.55 10.04
CA GLN A 53 0.70 8.69 11.39
C GLN A 53 -0.28 7.55 11.71
N GLN A 54 -1.25 7.29 10.83
CA GLN A 54 -2.20 6.18 10.99
C GLN A 54 -1.50 4.82 11.05
N HIS A 55 -0.43 4.59 10.28
CA HIS A 55 0.36 3.36 10.39
C HIS A 55 0.87 3.17 11.81
N ARG A 56 1.46 4.21 12.43
CA ARG A 56 2.00 4.14 13.80
C ARG A 56 0.90 3.90 14.82
N GLU A 57 -0.24 4.58 14.70
CA GLU A 57 -1.41 4.40 15.55
C GLU A 57 -1.93 2.94 15.51
N ILE A 58 -2.10 2.37 14.32
CA ILE A 58 -2.54 0.97 14.14
C ILE A 58 -1.53 0.00 14.74
N MET A 59 -0.23 0.26 14.52
CA MET A 59 0.87 -0.51 15.11
C MET A 59 0.91 -0.41 16.65
N GLY A 60 0.25 0.58 17.26
CA GLY A 60 0.34 0.87 18.69
C GLY A 60 1.70 1.46 19.08
N MET A 61 2.32 2.19 18.17
CA MET A 61 3.67 2.74 18.29
C MET A 61 3.65 4.27 18.21
N GLY A 62 4.67 4.90 18.80
CA GLY A 62 4.98 6.30 18.55
C GLY A 62 5.72 6.50 17.22
N TRP A 63 6.10 7.75 16.96
CA TRP A 63 6.98 8.09 15.85
C TRP A 63 8.34 7.41 15.98
N PHE A 64 8.88 6.93 14.87
CA PHE A 64 10.23 6.42 14.78
C PHE A 64 11.21 7.54 14.36
N PRO A 65 12.52 7.40 14.65
CA PRO A 65 13.53 8.34 14.13
C PRO A 65 13.50 8.50 12.60
N GLU A 66 13.12 7.44 11.88
CA GLU A 66 12.92 7.45 10.43
C GLU A 66 11.74 8.33 9.99
N ASP A 67 10.73 8.51 10.83
CA ASP A 67 9.61 9.42 10.57
C ASP A 67 10.04 10.87 10.79
N GLU A 68 10.79 11.15 11.86
CA GLU A 68 11.33 12.49 12.18
C GLU A 68 12.29 12.98 11.09
N SER A 69 13.14 12.07 10.56
CA SER A 69 14.05 12.33 9.44
C SER A 69 13.38 12.30 8.07
N LYS A 70 12.04 12.13 8.01
CA LYS A 70 11.22 12.09 6.79
C LYS A 70 11.58 10.95 5.82
N LEU A 71 12.29 9.91 6.25
CA LEU A 71 12.60 8.74 5.41
C LEU A 71 11.33 7.96 5.04
N THR A 72 10.35 7.91 5.94
CA THR A 72 9.09 7.19 5.71
C THR A 72 8.08 8.00 4.90
N MET A 73 8.32 9.29 4.65
CA MET A 73 7.45 10.19 3.89
C MET A 73 8.30 11.22 3.11
N PRO A 74 9.16 10.76 2.18
CA PRO A 74 10.15 11.60 1.51
C PRO A 74 9.51 12.69 0.63
N GLU A 75 8.33 12.45 0.09
CA GLU A 75 7.63 13.36 -0.82
C GLU A 75 6.21 13.66 -0.32
N ILE A 76 5.95 14.93 -0.01
CA ILE A 76 4.66 15.43 0.49
C ILE A 76 4.22 16.63 -0.35
N PHE A 77 3.00 16.59 -0.88
CA PHE A 77 2.41 17.67 -1.67
C PHE A 77 1.15 18.22 -1.00
N THR A 78 0.91 19.52 -1.16
CA THR A 78 -0.09 20.24 -0.35
C THR A 78 -1.52 19.96 -0.74
N TYR A 79 -1.77 19.69 -2.02
CA TYR A 79 -3.13 19.56 -2.54
C TYR A 79 -3.60 18.10 -2.56
N PRO A 80 -4.81 17.78 -2.05
CA PRO A 80 -5.33 16.40 -1.99
C PRO A 80 -5.86 15.95 -3.36
N ALA A 81 -4.95 15.63 -4.28
CA ALA A 81 -5.27 15.10 -5.60
C ALA A 81 -4.28 14.00 -6.00
N SER A 82 -4.47 13.41 -7.19
CA SER A 82 -3.47 12.51 -7.77
C SER A 82 -2.08 13.18 -7.81
N PRO A 83 -0.98 12.43 -7.62
CA PRO A 83 0.37 13.00 -7.54
C PRO A 83 0.73 13.92 -8.72
N HIS A 84 0.36 13.55 -9.96
CA HIS A 84 0.66 14.39 -11.12
C HIS A 84 0.04 15.80 -11.02
N LEU A 85 -1.19 15.93 -10.50
CA LEU A 85 -1.86 17.22 -10.34
C LEU A 85 -1.31 17.98 -9.13
N ALA A 86 -1.06 17.27 -8.02
CA ALA A 86 -0.50 17.88 -6.81
C ALA A 86 0.88 18.51 -7.08
N THR A 87 1.72 17.87 -7.90
CA THR A 87 3.03 18.41 -8.32
C THR A 87 2.91 19.68 -9.16
N GLN A 88 1.89 19.77 -10.02
CA GLN A 88 1.63 20.96 -10.83
C GLN A 88 1.18 22.14 -9.96
N ILE A 89 0.30 21.88 -8.99
CA ILE A 89 -0.21 22.89 -8.06
C ILE A 89 0.91 23.43 -7.16
N ASP A 90 1.75 22.55 -6.62
CA ASP A 90 2.88 22.95 -5.77
C ASP A 90 4.05 23.52 -6.58
N GLY A 91 4.00 23.48 -7.92
CA GLY A 91 5.04 24.01 -8.79
C GLY A 91 6.39 23.28 -8.70
N ARG A 92 6.41 22.04 -8.22
CA ARG A 92 7.64 21.24 -8.03
C ARG A 92 7.43 19.80 -8.49
N LYS A 93 8.48 19.19 -9.05
CA LYS A 93 8.45 17.78 -9.49
C LYS A 93 8.66 16.83 -8.31
N ILE A 94 8.27 15.56 -8.51
CA ILE A 94 8.61 14.45 -7.60
C ILE A 94 10.12 14.20 -7.70
N ASP A 95 10.81 14.14 -6.56
CA ASP A 95 12.19 13.66 -6.49
C ASP A 95 12.21 12.13 -6.26
N PHE A 96 12.23 11.38 -7.35
CA PHE A 96 12.30 9.91 -7.29
C PHE A 96 13.60 9.41 -6.66
N GLN A 97 14.71 10.13 -6.82
CA GLN A 97 15.98 9.74 -6.24
C GLN A 97 15.93 9.83 -4.70
N LYS A 98 15.27 10.86 -4.17
CA LYS A 98 15.01 10.99 -2.73
C LYS A 98 14.18 9.83 -2.19
N ILE A 99 13.10 9.47 -2.87
CA ILE A 99 12.26 8.31 -2.51
C ILE A 99 13.11 7.03 -2.45
N GLU A 100 13.86 6.77 -3.53
CA GLU A 100 14.66 5.55 -3.66
C GLU A 100 15.78 5.47 -2.61
N SER A 101 16.45 6.59 -2.36
CA SER A 101 17.49 6.69 -1.33
C SER A 101 16.93 6.45 0.07
N ALA A 102 15.72 6.94 0.34
CA ALA A 102 15.03 6.68 1.60
C ALA A 102 14.64 5.20 1.72
N THR A 103 14.03 4.61 0.68
CA THR A 103 13.68 3.18 0.65
C THR A 103 14.91 2.30 0.87
N GLN A 104 16.03 2.63 0.24
CA GLN A 104 17.27 1.86 0.38
C GLN A 104 17.82 1.93 1.82
N GLN A 105 17.81 3.10 2.45
CA GLN A 105 18.23 3.26 3.84
C GLN A 105 17.32 2.48 4.80
N LEU A 106 16.01 2.53 4.59
CA LEU A 106 15.06 1.72 5.35
C LEU A 106 15.35 0.22 5.17
N ALA A 107 15.55 -0.24 3.93
CA ALA A 107 15.86 -1.63 3.63
C ALA A 107 17.24 -2.10 4.15
N GLN A 108 18.14 -1.19 4.53
CA GLN A 108 19.39 -1.58 5.22
C GLN A 108 19.16 -1.90 6.70
N ASN A 109 18.15 -1.27 7.33
CA ASN A 109 17.91 -1.34 8.76
C ASN A 109 16.72 -2.24 9.15
N TYR A 110 15.85 -2.56 8.18
CA TYR A 110 14.63 -3.36 8.36
C TYR A 110 14.63 -4.56 7.42
N GLU A 111 14.02 -5.67 7.86
CA GLU A 111 13.87 -6.90 7.06
C GLU A 111 12.72 -6.79 6.05
N ALA A 112 11.75 -5.91 6.32
CA ALA A 112 10.67 -5.55 5.41
C ALA A 112 10.39 -4.05 5.42
N VAL A 113 10.22 -3.50 4.22
CA VAL A 113 9.67 -2.15 4.00
C VAL A 113 8.35 -2.31 3.25
N LEU A 114 7.25 -1.89 3.88
CA LEU A 114 5.95 -1.77 3.21
C LEU A 114 5.86 -0.38 2.58
N LEU A 115 6.09 -0.30 1.27
CA LEU A 115 6.04 0.94 0.50
C LEU A 115 4.63 1.17 -0.05
N GLU A 116 3.86 2.01 0.64
CA GLU A 116 2.50 2.34 0.26
C GLU A 116 2.43 3.38 -0.87
N GLY A 117 1.70 3.04 -1.93
CA GLY A 117 1.39 3.95 -3.03
C GLY A 117 0.25 4.93 -2.77
N ALA A 118 0.05 5.85 -3.71
CA ALA A 118 -1.08 6.79 -3.71
C ALA A 118 -2.17 6.29 -4.68
N GLY A 119 -3.36 5.99 -4.16
CA GLY A 119 -4.49 5.48 -4.98
C GLY A 119 -4.28 4.06 -5.51
N GLY A 120 -4.59 3.81 -6.78
CA GLY A 120 -4.47 2.52 -7.44
C GLY A 120 -3.30 2.41 -8.42
N LEU A 121 -3.10 1.23 -8.99
CA LEU A 121 -1.95 0.91 -9.86
C LEU A 121 -1.79 1.86 -11.06
N MET A 122 -2.90 2.30 -11.67
CA MET A 122 -2.89 3.17 -12.85
C MET A 122 -2.88 4.67 -12.51
N VAL A 123 -2.73 5.04 -11.23
CA VAL A 123 -2.66 6.46 -10.86
C VAL A 123 -1.36 7.07 -11.40
N PRO A 124 -1.41 8.21 -12.09
CA PRO A 124 -0.24 8.87 -12.63
C PRO A 124 0.60 9.52 -11.52
N LEU A 125 1.89 9.17 -11.49
CA LEU A 125 2.90 9.87 -10.71
C LEU A 125 3.29 11.16 -11.42
N THR A 126 3.46 11.09 -12.74
CA THR A 126 3.65 12.24 -13.63
C THR A 126 2.73 12.10 -14.84
N THR A 127 2.75 13.07 -15.76
CA THR A 127 2.03 12.99 -17.04
C THR A 127 2.53 11.87 -17.96
N GLU A 128 3.70 11.28 -17.67
CA GLU A 128 4.38 10.28 -18.52
C GLU A 128 4.67 8.97 -17.77
N LEU A 129 4.38 8.89 -16.47
CA LEU A 129 4.71 7.74 -15.63
C LEU A 129 3.54 7.36 -14.74
N LEU A 130 3.02 6.14 -14.94
CA LEU A 130 2.05 5.54 -14.04
C LEU A 130 2.74 4.85 -12.86
N THR A 131 2.01 4.73 -11.75
CA THR A 131 2.50 4.04 -10.55
C THR A 131 2.93 2.61 -10.87
N ILE A 132 2.13 1.85 -11.63
CA ILE A 132 2.44 0.47 -12.00
C ILE A 132 3.72 0.35 -12.84
N ASP A 133 4.04 1.34 -13.66
CA ASP A 133 5.26 1.33 -14.49
C ASP A 133 6.50 1.62 -13.63
N TYR A 134 6.38 2.52 -12.64
CA TYR A 134 7.42 2.70 -11.62
C TYR A 134 7.69 1.39 -10.85
N VAL A 135 6.64 0.71 -10.40
CA VAL A 135 6.74 -0.56 -9.65
C VAL A 135 7.36 -1.66 -10.52
N ALA A 136 6.97 -1.76 -11.80
CA ALA A 136 7.54 -2.70 -12.77
C ALA A 136 9.04 -2.45 -13.00
N ASN A 137 9.44 -1.19 -13.18
CA ASN A 137 10.85 -0.83 -13.37
C ASN A 137 11.72 -1.21 -12.15
N LYS A 138 11.14 -1.14 -10.94
CA LYS A 138 11.80 -1.52 -9.69
C LYS A 138 11.64 -3.00 -9.34
N LYS A 139 10.84 -3.76 -10.10
CA LYS A 139 10.52 -5.18 -9.86
C LYS A 139 10.05 -5.45 -8.43
N LEU A 140 9.25 -4.55 -7.88
CA LEU A 140 8.77 -4.69 -6.50
C LEU A 140 7.61 -5.70 -6.47
N PRO A 141 7.65 -6.70 -5.58
CA PRO A 141 6.49 -7.55 -5.33
C PRO A 141 5.32 -6.71 -4.81
N VAL A 142 4.13 -6.95 -5.34
CA VAL A 142 2.93 -6.18 -5.02
C VAL A 142 2.06 -6.91 -4.01
N ILE A 143 1.64 -6.17 -2.99
CA ILE A 143 0.50 -6.53 -2.13
C ILE A 143 -0.68 -5.68 -2.60
N LEU A 144 -1.68 -6.32 -3.20
CA LEU A 144 -2.86 -5.64 -3.73
C LEU A 144 -4.01 -5.71 -2.73
N VAL A 145 -4.49 -4.54 -2.30
CA VAL A 145 -5.61 -4.38 -1.38
C VAL A 145 -6.92 -4.37 -2.15
N SER A 146 -7.80 -5.32 -1.83
CA SER A 146 -9.17 -5.46 -2.33
C SER A 146 -10.16 -5.43 -1.16
N SER A 147 -11.46 -5.40 -1.44
CA SER A 147 -12.51 -5.51 -0.43
C SER A 147 -13.74 -6.26 -0.95
N GLY A 148 -14.79 -6.38 -0.13
CA GLY A 148 -16.04 -7.08 -0.43
C GLY A 148 -17.19 -6.23 -0.97
N ARG A 149 -16.98 -4.93 -1.22
CA ARG A 149 -18.01 -4.07 -1.82
C ARG A 149 -18.33 -4.42 -3.29
N LEU A 150 -19.56 -4.08 -3.70
CA LEU A 150 -19.98 -4.24 -5.09
C LEU A 150 -19.01 -3.54 -6.06
N GLY A 151 -18.58 -4.24 -7.10
CA GLY A 151 -17.59 -3.77 -8.08
C GLY A 151 -16.15 -4.19 -7.77
N SER A 152 -15.84 -4.64 -6.55
CA SER A 152 -14.47 -5.07 -6.20
C SER A 152 -13.97 -6.24 -7.04
N ILE A 153 -14.84 -7.18 -7.43
CA ILE A 153 -14.46 -8.28 -8.35
C ILE A 153 -13.86 -7.72 -9.65
N ASN A 154 -14.56 -6.77 -10.28
CA ASN A 154 -14.11 -6.16 -11.54
C ASN A 154 -12.78 -5.42 -11.36
N HIS A 155 -12.69 -4.51 -10.38
CA HIS A 155 -11.48 -3.72 -10.17
C HIS A 155 -10.27 -4.59 -9.76
N THR A 156 -10.50 -5.66 -9.01
CA THR A 156 -9.46 -6.61 -8.66
C THR A 156 -8.96 -7.34 -9.89
N ILE A 157 -9.84 -7.93 -10.70
CA ILE A 157 -9.41 -8.66 -11.91
C ILE A 157 -8.69 -7.73 -12.88
N LEU A 158 -9.20 -6.51 -13.11
CA LEU A 158 -8.52 -5.53 -13.97
C LEU A 158 -7.12 -5.17 -13.44
N SER A 159 -6.99 -5.01 -12.12
CA SER A 159 -5.70 -4.76 -11.46
C SER A 159 -4.75 -5.95 -11.62
N LEU A 160 -5.25 -7.17 -11.45
CA LEU A 160 -4.47 -8.40 -11.62
C LEU A 160 -3.98 -8.58 -13.06
N GLU A 161 -4.84 -8.35 -14.06
CA GLU A 161 -4.44 -8.38 -15.47
C GLU A 161 -3.38 -7.30 -15.78
N ALA A 162 -3.52 -6.10 -15.20
CA ALA A 162 -2.53 -5.04 -15.33
C ALA A 162 -1.16 -5.45 -14.75
N LEU A 163 -1.12 -6.08 -13.58
CA LEU A 163 0.11 -6.63 -13.00
C LEU A 163 0.73 -7.71 -13.90
N LYS A 164 -0.08 -8.67 -14.33
CA LYS A 164 0.35 -9.78 -15.19
C LYS A 164 0.92 -9.31 -16.52
N SER A 165 0.29 -8.32 -17.15
CA SER A 165 0.77 -7.74 -18.42
C SER A 165 2.16 -7.09 -18.32
N ARG A 166 2.61 -6.76 -17.10
CA ARG A 166 3.92 -6.16 -16.81
C ARG A 166 4.89 -7.12 -16.12
N ASP A 167 4.56 -8.40 -16.07
CA ASP A 167 5.36 -9.43 -15.40
C ASP A 167 5.68 -9.07 -13.92
N LEU A 168 4.73 -8.43 -13.25
CA LEU A 168 4.85 -8.07 -11.85
C LEU A 168 4.45 -9.25 -10.95
N GLU A 169 5.27 -9.52 -9.95
CA GLU A 169 4.95 -10.49 -8.91
C GLU A 169 3.81 -9.95 -8.03
N LEU A 170 2.70 -10.68 -7.98
CA LEU A 170 1.70 -10.53 -6.93
C LEU A 170 2.13 -11.37 -5.72
N TYR A 171 2.69 -10.73 -4.70
CA TYR A 171 3.06 -11.40 -3.46
C TYR A 171 1.81 -11.80 -2.66
N ALA A 172 0.85 -10.88 -2.54
CA ALA A 172 -0.38 -11.17 -1.83
C ALA A 172 -1.57 -10.35 -2.35
N LEU A 173 -2.77 -10.94 -2.22
CA LEU A 173 -4.01 -10.18 -2.19
C LEU A 173 -4.43 -10.00 -0.73
N ALA A 174 -4.46 -8.75 -0.27
CA ALA A 174 -4.94 -8.36 1.04
C ALA A 174 -6.42 -7.99 0.95
N TYR A 175 -7.27 -8.80 1.56
CA TYR A 175 -8.71 -8.63 1.52
C TYR A 175 -9.20 -7.87 2.75
N ASN A 176 -9.54 -6.60 2.56
CA ASN A 176 -9.97 -5.71 3.62
C ASN A 176 -11.41 -6.00 4.04
N LEU A 177 -11.58 -6.53 5.27
CA LEU A 177 -12.87 -6.76 5.91
C LEU A 177 -13.41 -5.52 6.62
N ASN A 178 -12.57 -4.48 6.77
CA ASN A 178 -12.97 -3.16 7.25
C ASN A 178 -13.29 -2.24 6.07
N ASP A 179 -14.24 -2.66 5.24
CA ASP A 179 -14.73 -1.85 4.12
C ASP A 179 -16.14 -1.31 4.38
N GLU A 180 -16.61 -0.44 3.50
CA GLU A 180 -17.92 0.20 3.64
C GLU A 180 -19.09 -0.77 3.34
N SER A 181 -18.80 -2.00 2.88
CA SER A 181 -19.81 -2.99 2.54
C SER A 181 -20.33 -3.69 3.78
N GLN A 182 -21.47 -3.25 4.28
CA GLN A 182 -22.19 -3.91 5.38
C GLN A 182 -22.91 -5.21 4.95
N ASP A 183 -22.71 -5.68 3.71
CA ASP A 183 -23.32 -6.91 3.19
C ASP A 183 -22.34 -8.09 3.28
N GLU A 184 -22.54 -8.93 4.30
CA GLU A 184 -21.74 -10.13 4.55
C GLU A 184 -21.83 -11.16 3.42
N LEU A 185 -22.98 -11.25 2.73
CA LEU A 185 -23.17 -12.21 1.64
C LEU A 185 -22.31 -11.83 0.43
N ILE A 186 -22.36 -10.56 0.03
CA ILE A 186 -21.55 -10.03 -1.08
C ILE A 186 -20.06 -10.14 -0.75
N SER A 187 -19.68 -9.79 0.48
CA SER A 187 -18.28 -9.87 0.91
C SER A 187 -17.76 -11.30 0.90
N LYS A 188 -18.56 -12.27 1.37
CA LYS A 188 -18.18 -13.68 1.35
C LYS A 188 -18.08 -14.24 -0.07
N ASP A 189 -19.07 -13.99 -0.92
CA ASP A 189 -19.07 -14.46 -2.31
C ASP A 189 -17.89 -13.87 -3.10
N THR A 190 -17.64 -12.56 -2.95
CA THR A 190 -16.48 -11.88 -3.55
C THR A 190 -15.16 -12.53 -3.12
N ALA A 191 -15.00 -12.83 -1.83
CA ALA A 191 -13.79 -13.49 -1.33
C ALA A 191 -13.61 -14.89 -1.91
N GLU A 192 -14.68 -15.70 -1.95
CA GLU A 192 -14.66 -17.05 -2.51
C GLU A 192 -14.30 -17.04 -4.01
N TYR A 193 -14.91 -16.14 -4.77
CA TYR A 193 -14.62 -15.96 -6.20
C TYR A 193 -13.16 -15.56 -6.44
N LEU A 194 -12.66 -14.55 -5.72
CA LEU A 194 -11.28 -14.06 -5.89
C LEU A 194 -10.26 -15.12 -5.46
N LYS A 195 -10.51 -15.88 -4.38
CA LYS A 195 -9.66 -17.02 -3.98
C LYS A 195 -9.57 -18.07 -5.10
N ALA A 196 -10.69 -18.41 -5.74
CA ALA A 196 -10.69 -19.34 -6.87
C ALA A 196 -9.92 -18.79 -8.07
N TYR A 197 -10.09 -17.50 -8.38
CA TYR A 197 -9.38 -16.82 -9.45
C TYR A 197 -7.85 -16.82 -9.21
N LEU A 198 -7.40 -16.46 -8.01
CA LEU A 198 -5.97 -16.46 -7.65
C LEU A 198 -5.34 -17.83 -7.78
N ARG A 199 -6.00 -18.90 -7.32
CA ARG A 199 -5.47 -20.28 -7.46
C ARG A 199 -5.19 -20.65 -8.92
N LYS A 200 -6.00 -20.14 -9.85
CA LYS A 200 -5.87 -20.43 -11.29
C LYS A 200 -4.83 -19.54 -11.98
N HIS A 201 -4.74 -18.26 -11.60
CA HIS A 201 -4.01 -17.25 -12.35
C HIS A 201 -2.73 -16.73 -11.66
N PHE A 202 -2.67 -16.81 -10.33
CA PHE A 202 -1.58 -16.34 -9.47
C PHE A 202 -1.31 -17.36 -8.33
N PRO A 203 -0.94 -18.61 -8.65
CA PRO A 203 -0.90 -19.71 -7.68
C PRO A 203 0.11 -19.53 -6.54
N ASN A 204 1.11 -18.67 -6.72
CA ASN A 204 2.13 -18.36 -5.71
C ASN A 204 1.73 -17.19 -4.79
N SER A 205 0.65 -16.48 -5.11
CA SER A 205 0.19 -15.35 -4.31
C SER A 205 -0.47 -15.81 -3.01
N ILE A 206 -0.27 -15.04 -1.95
CA ILE A 206 -0.84 -15.30 -0.64
C ILE A 206 -2.18 -14.58 -0.51
N TRP A 207 -3.17 -15.25 0.06
CA TRP A 207 -4.40 -14.58 0.53
C TRP A 207 -4.21 -14.11 1.97
N ILE A 208 -4.52 -12.85 2.26
CA ILE A 208 -4.47 -12.30 3.62
C ILE A 208 -5.80 -11.64 3.94
N ASP A 209 -6.50 -12.13 4.96
CA ASP A 209 -7.65 -11.42 5.52
C ASP A 209 -7.15 -10.29 6.42
N ILE A 210 -7.56 -9.05 6.13
CA ILE A 210 -7.27 -7.88 6.96
C ILE A 210 -8.49 -7.64 7.86
N PRO A 211 -8.40 -7.94 9.16
CA PRO A 211 -9.55 -7.95 10.05
C PRO A 211 -9.95 -6.54 10.47
N VAL A 212 -11.19 -6.40 10.94
CA VAL A 212 -11.62 -5.22 11.70
C VAL A 212 -10.99 -5.28 13.09
N ILE A 213 -9.98 -4.45 13.32
CA ILE A 213 -9.40 -4.20 14.64
C ILE A 213 -10.46 -3.48 15.48
N SER A 214 -11.05 -4.19 16.45
CA SER A 214 -11.86 -3.56 17.47
C SER A 214 -10.97 -2.66 18.34
N SER A 215 -11.40 -1.42 18.58
CA SER A 215 -10.83 -0.55 19.60
C SER A 215 -11.18 -1.10 20.99
N SER A 216 -10.57 -2.21 21.38
CA SER A 216 -10.75 -2.82 22.69
C SER A 216 -9.46 -3.52 23.09
N SER A 217 -8.55 -2.75 23.69
CA SER A 217 -8.17 -2.93 25.09
C SER A 217 -6.91 -2.11 25.36
N THR A 218 -7.12 -0.89 25.85
CA THR A 218 -6.25 -0.34 26.87
C THR A 218 -6.28 -1.33 28.04
N VAL A 219 -5.16 -2.00 28.30
CA VAL A 219 -4.83 -2.57 29.62
C VAL A 219 -3.60 -1.84 30.10
#